data_AF-A0A3B9EUI2-F1
#
_entry.id   AF-A0A3B9EUI2-F1
#
_cell.length_a   1.000
_cell.length_b   1.000
_cell.length_c   1.000
_cell.angle_alpha   90.00
_cell.angle_beta   90.00
_cell.angle_gamma   90.00
#
_symmetry.space_group_name_H-M   'P 1'
#
loop_
_entity.id
_entity.type
_entity.pdbx_description
1 polymer ?
#
loop_
_entity_poly.entity_id
_entity_poly.type
_entity_poly.pdbx_seq_one_letter_code
_entity_poly.pdbx_strand_id
1 'polypeptide(L)'
;ESCTGDPAKRAGNEFLFMMQAMQNIQVLNGYEITRIVTACPHCFNTLKNEYPELGGQYKVMHHTSFINQLLEEGKLSIEGGAYKGKRITFHDPCYLGRGNGIYEAPRELIRKLDAELVEMRRCKSNGLCCGAGGAQMFKEPEAGKKDI
;
A
#
# COMPACT_ATOMS: atom_id res chain seq x y z
N GLU A 1 5.90 -13.00 9.14
CA GLU A 1 5.18 -12.38 10.27
C GLU A 1 3.69 -12.69 10.15
N SER A 2 2.84 -12.19 11.07
CA SER A 2 1.38 -12.31 10.96
C SER A 2 0.78 -11.12 10.20
N CYS A 3 -0.55 -10.98 10.10
CA CYS A 3 -1.14 -9.75 9.57
C CYS A 3 -0.63 -8.52 10.34
N THR A 4 -0.50 -7.35 9.70
CA THR A 4 -0.04 -6.12 10.38
C THR A 4 -1.01 -5.63 11.46
N GLY A 5 -2.24 -6.15 11.47
CA GLY A 5 -3.31 -5.76 12.37
C GLY A 5 -4.21 -4.64 11.84
N ASP A 6 -3.99 -4.16 10.61
CA ASP A 6 -4.83 -3.10 10.02
C ASP A 6 -6.33 -3.44 10.05
N PRO A 7 -6.80 -4.63 9.60
CA PRO A 7 -8.23 -4.94 9.65
C PRO A 7 -8.80 -4.92 11.07
N ALA A 8 -8.06 -5.45 12.06
CA ALA A 8 -8.49 -5.47 13.45
C ALA A 8 -8.66 -4.04 13.98
N LYS A 9 -7.67 -3.17 13.72
CA LYS A 9 -7.75 -1.76 14.11
C LYS A 9 -8.91 -1.04 13.44
N ARG A 10 -9.10 -1.23 12.13
CA ARG A 10 -10.20 -0.59 11.39
C ARG A 10 -11.57 -1.09 11.80
N ALA A 11 -11.68 -2.33 12.28
CA ALA A 11 -12.89 -2.86 12.90
C ALA A 11 -13.13 -2.36 14.33
N GLY A 12 -12.24 -1.53 14.89
CA GLY A 12 -12.31 -1.03 16.27
C GLY A 12 -11.78 -2.01 17.32
N ASN A 13 -11.19 -3.14 16.91
CA ASN A 13 -10.59 -4.10 17.83
C ASN A 13 -9.11 -3.74 18.12
N GLU A 14 -8.93 -2.70 18.92
CA GLU A 14 -7.61 -2.18 19.30
C GLU A 14 -6.77 -3.22 20.07
N PHE A 15 -7.39 -4.04 20.92
CA PHE A 15 -6.68 -5.09 21.65
C PHE A 15 -6.03 -6.11 20.71
N LEU A 16 -6.78 -6.58 19.70
CA LEU A 16 -6.26 -7.51 18.70
C LEU A 16 -5.18 -6.84 17.83
N PHE A 17 -5.37 -5.58 17.44
CA PHE A 17 -4.34 -4.82 16.73
C PHE A 17 -3.03 -4.75 17.53
N MET A 18 -3.09 -4.34 18.80
CA MET A 18 -1.91 -4.23 19.66
C MET A 18 -1.22 -5.58 19.83
N MET A 19 -1.97 -6.65 20.07
CA MET A 19 -1.42 -8.00 20.21
C MET A 19 -0.66 -8.43 18.94
N GLN A 20 -1.28 -8.26 17.76
CA GLN A 20 -0.66 -8.61 16.48
C GLN A 20 0.56 -7.74 16.17
N ALA A 21 0.45 -6.42 16.40
CA ALA A 21 1.52 -5.48 16.16
C ALA A 21 2.73 -5.75 17.07
N MET A 22 2.52 -5.95 18.37
CA MET A 22 3.61 -6.27 19.31
C MET A 22 4.28 -7.59 18.97
N GLN A 23 3.52 -8.63 18.61
CA GLN A 23 4.09 -9.90 18.17
C GLN A 23 4.96 -9.72 16.92
N ASN A 24 4.48 -8.97 15.92
CA ASN A 24 5.25 -8.69 14.72
C ASN A 24 6.50 -7.87 15.04
N ILE A 25 6.40 -6.84 15.90
CA ILE A 25 7.53 -6.01 16.33
C ILE A 25 8.59 -6.85 17.03
N GLN A 26 8.18 -7.74 17.95
CA GLN A 26 9.10 -8.63 18.64
C GLN A 26 9.87 -9.51 17.66
N VAL A 27 9.17 -10.09 16.67
CA VAL A 27 9.80 -10.92 15.64
C VAL A 27 10.75 -10.11 14.77
N LEU A 28 10.31 -8.96 14.25
CA LEU A 28 11.11 -8.10 13.37
C LEU A 28 12.37 -7.57 14.08
N ASN A 29 12.24 -7.15 15.34
CA ASN A 29 13.38 -6.72 16.15
C ASN A 29 14.31 -7.88 16.48
N GLY A 30 13.78 -9.08 16.74
CA GLY A 30 14.58 -10.28 16.98
C GLY A 30 15.44 -10.68 15.76
N TYR A 31 15.01 -10.33 14.56
CA TYR A 31 15.79 -10.47 13.32
C TYR A 31 16.58 -9.22 12.93
N GLU A 32 16.63 -8.21 13.81
CA GLU A 32 17.34 -6.94 13.58
C GLU A 32 16.94 -6.25 12.27
N ILE A 33 15.68 -6.37 11.88
CA ILE A 33 15.18 -5.79 10.63
C ILE A 33 15.17 -4.27 10.74
N THR A 34 15.84 -3.60 9.80
CA THR A 34 15.92 -2.12 9.76
C THR A 34 15.13 -1.52 8.59
N ARG A 35 14.88 -2.30 7.54
CA ARG A 35 14.18 -1.87 6.31
C ARG A 35 13.14 -2.90 5.92
N ILE A 36 11.94 -2.42 5.61
CA ILE A 36 10.81 -3.25 5.18
C ILE A 36 10.31 -2.73 3.84
N VAL A 37 10.20 -3.60 2.85
CA VAL A 37 9.54 -3.32 1.57
C VAL A 37 8.23 -4.08 1.54
N THR A 38 7.12 -3.39 1.27
CA THR A 38 5.79 -4.02 1.21
C THR A 38 5.02 -3.62 -0.03
N ALA A 39 4.26 -4.58 -0.58
CA ALA A 39 3.41 -4.36 -1.74
C ALA A 39 2.00 -3.87 -1.38
N CYS A 40 1.59 -4.03 -0.11
CA CYS A 40 0.26 -3.69 0.34
C CYS A 40 0.22 -2.26 0.91
N PRO A 41 -0.61 -1.35 0.36
CA PRO A 41 -0.79 -0.01 0.89
C PRO A 41 -1.27 0.05 2.34
N HIS A 42 -2.06 -0.94 2.78
CA HIS A 42 -2.53 -1.04 4.17
C HIS A 42 -1.37 -1.38 5.11
N CYS A 43 -0.61 -2.43 4.79
CA CYS A 43 0.57 -2.80 5.56
C CYS A 43 1.59 -1.65 5.59
N PHE A 44 1.80 -0.98 4.45
CA PHE A 44 2.67 0.19 4.36
C PHE A 44 2.27 1.28 5.36
N ASN A 45 0.99 1.65 5.40
CA ASN A 45 0.51 2.66 6.32
C ASN A 45 0.67 2.25 7.78
N THR A 46 0.26 1.03 8.13
CA THR A 46 0.32 0.56 9.53
C THR A 46 1.74 0.42 10.03
N LEU A 47 2.64 -0.19 9.25
CA LEU A 47 4.05 -0.34 9.62
C LEU A 47 4.76 1.01 9.73
N LYS A 48 4.46 1.96 8.84
CA LYS A 48 5.14 3.25 8.80
C LYS A 48 4.62 4.23 9.85
N ASN A 49 3.30 4.31 10.02
CA ASN A 49 2.66 5.39 10.77
C ASN A 49 2.13 4.95 12.14
N GLU A 50 1.84 3.66 12.36
CA GLU A 50 1.18 3.18 13.60
C GLU A 50 2.10 2.31 14.47
N TYR A 51 2.95 1.48 13.88
CA TYR A 51 3.94 0.70 14.64
C TYR A 51 4.93 1.54 15.46
N PRO A 52 5.33 2.76 15.06
CA PRO A 52 6.20 3.59 15.89
C PRO A 52 5.62 3.89 17.28
N GLU A 53 4.30 4.01 17.41
CA GLU A 53 3.63 4.23 18.70
C GLU A 53 3.78 3.03 19.65
N LEU A 54 4.03 1.85 19.11
CA LEU A 54 4.24 0.59 19.84
C LEU A 54 5.73 0.19 19.93
N GLY A 55 6.64 1.09 19.55
CA GLY A 55 8.09 0.85 19.60
C GLY A 55 8.67 0.13 18.37
N GLY A 56 7.89 -0.09 17.32
CA GLY A 56 8.35 -0.66 16.06
C GLY A 56 8.86 0.40 15.09
N GLN A 57 10.17 0.62 15.03
CA GLN A 57 10.77 1.63 14.15
C GLN A 57 11.51 0.99 12.98
N TYR A 58 11.01 1.19 11.76
CA TYR A 58 11.56 0.61 10.55
C TYR A 58 11.58 1.64 9.42
N LYS A 59 12.56 1.53 8.52
CA LYS A 59 12.50 2.22 7.22
C LYS A 59 11.54 1.46 6.31
N VAL A 60 10.28 1.87 6.29
CA VAL A 60 9.23 1.23 5.49
C VAL A 60 9.11 1.88 4.11
N MET A 61 9.13 1.08 3.05
CA MET A 61 8.97 1.51 1.66
C MET A 61 7.85 0.72 0.97
N HIS A 62 7.05 1.42 0.17
CA HIS A 62 6.15 0.75 -0.76
C HIS A 62 6.96 0.22 -1.96
N HIS A 63 6.59 -0.96 -2.46
CA HIS A 63 7.31 -1.62 -3.54
C HIS A 63 7.51 -0.74 -4.78
N THR A 64 6.52 0.08 -5.17
CA THR A 64 6.68 0.96 -6.34
C THR A 64 7.79 2.00 -6.15
N SER A 65 7.88 2.60 -4.97
CA SER A 65 8.96 3.54 -4.64
C SER A 65 10.31 2.84 -4.58
N PHE A 66 10.35 1.60 -4.07
CA PHE A 66 11.58 0.81 -4.04
C PHE A 66 12.05 0.40 -5.43
N ILE A 67 11.14 -0.02 -6.32
CA ILE A 67 11.47 -0.36 -7.71
C ILE A 67 11.99 0.88 -8.45
N ASN A 68 11.34 2.05 -8.29
CA ASN A 68 11.86 3.30 -8.84
C ASN A 68 13.29 3.59 -8.37
N GLN A 69 13.56 3.46 -7.07
CA GLN A 69 14.91 3.62 -6.53
C GLN A 69 15.91 2.66 -7.19
N LEU A 70 15.55 1.38 -7.39
CA LEU A 70 16.43 0.41 -8.03
C LEU A 70 16.71 0.76 -9.51
N LEU A 71 15.73 1.32 -10.22
CA LEU A 71 15.90 1.79 -11.59
C LEU A 71 16.81 3.02 -11.66
N GLU A 72 16.65 3.96 -10.74
CA GLU A 72 17.50 5.16 -10.62
C GLU A 72 18.95 4.80 -10.25
N GLU A 73 19.14 3.80 -9.38
CA GLU A 73 20.46 3.27 -9.01
C GLU A 73 21.08 2.39 -10.11
N GLY A 74 20.38 2.13 -11.22
CA GLY A 74 20.85 1.26 -12.30
C GLY A 74 20.96 -0.22 -11.91
N LYS A 75 20.38 -0.63 -10.78
CA LYS A 75 20.38 -2.03 -10.29
C LYS A 75 19.27 -2.87 -10.92
N LEU A 76 18.29 -2.21 -11.50
CA LEU A 76 17.20 -2.83 -12.25
C LEU A 76 17.09 -2.15 -13.61
N SER A 77 16.75 -2.92 -14.63
CA SER A 77 16.39 -2.42 -15.96
C SER A 77 15.03 -2.98 -16.35
N ILE A 78 14.25 -2.20 -17.10
CA ILE A 78 12.97 -2.63 -17.66
C ILE A 78 13.18 -2.81 -19.17
N GLU A 79 12.90 -4.00 -19.66
CA GLU A 79 12.77 -4.26 -21.09
C GLU A 79 11.37 -3.81 -21.52
N GLY A 80 11.32 -2.81 -22.40
CA GLY A 80 10.06 -2.27 -22.93
C GLY A 80 9.35 -3.25 -23.88
N GLY A 81 8.22 -2.81 -24.42
CA GLY A 81 7.53 -3.51 -25.52
C GLY A 81 6.40 -4.46 -25.10
N ALA A 82 6.46 -5.11 -23.94
CA ALA A 82 5.44 -6.08 -23.51
C ALA A 82 4.02 -5.47 -23.39
N TYR A 83 3.93 -4.19 -23.03
CA TYR A 83 2.68 -3.46 -22.89
C TYR A 83 2.50 -2.37 -23.94
N LYS A 84 3.29 -2.39 -25.02
CA LYS A 84 3.25 -1.37 -26.07
C LYS A 84 1.86 -1.22 -26.67
N GLY A 85 1.31 -0.01 -26.61
CA GLY A 85 -0.03 0.31 -27.14
C GLY A 85 -1.19 -0.23 -26.30
N LYS A 86 -0.92 -0.83 -25.12
CA LYS A 86 -1.98 -1.17 -24.16
C LYS A 86 -2.35 0.06 -23.36
N ARG A 87 -3.65 0.28 -23.18
CA ARG A 87 -4.19 1.32 -22.30
C ARG A 87 -4.32 0.77 -20.89
N ILE A 88 -3.66 1.41 -19.94
CA ILE A 88 -3.68 1.04 -18.53
C ILE A 88 -4.27 2.20 -17.74
N THR A 89 -5.18 1.90 -16.82
CA THR A 89 -5.65 2.87 -15.84
C THR A 89 -5.18 2.45 -14.46
N PHE A 90 -4.89 3.43 -13.60
CA PHE A 90 -4.41 3.17 -12.24
C PHE A 90 -5.44 3.63 -11.22
N HIS A 91 -5.86 2.72 -10.33
CA HIS A 91 -6.72 3.03 -9.22
C HIS A 91 -5.88 3.37 -7.98
N ASP A 92 -5.89 4.65 -7.59
CA ASP A 92 -5.08 5.15 -6.48
C ASP A 92 -5.46 4.53 -5.12
N PRO A 93 -4.58 3.75 -4.49
CA PRO A 93 -4.87 3.20 -3.17
C PRO A 93 -4.91 4.33 -2.12
N CYS A 94 -5.96 4.33 -1.29
CA CYS A 94 -6.20 5.39 -0.31
C CYS A 94 -5.02 5.61 0.64
N TYR A 95 -4.44 4.53 1.17
CA TYR A 95 -3.33 4.60 2.10
C TYR A 95 -2.00 4.99 1.46
N LEU A 96 -1.77 4.62 0.19
CA LEU A 96 -0.56 5.04 -0.53
C LEU A 96 -0.64 6.52 -0.91
N GLY A 97 -1.78 6.92 -1.48
CA GLY A 97 -2.06 8.28 -1.92
C GLY A 97 -2.46 9.21 -0.77
N ARG A 98 -3.73 9.21 -0.35
CA ARG A 98 -4.24 10.16 0.65
C ARG A 98 -3.54 10.05 2.01
N GLY A 99 -3.18 8.83 2.43
CA GLY A 99 -2.53 8.60 3.72
C GLY A 99 -1.03 8.94 3.74
N ASN A 100 -0.34 8.87 2.59
CA ASN A 100 1.12 8.94 2.57
C ASN A 100 1.72 9.83 1.46
N GLY A 101 0.89 10.46 0.62
CA GLY A 101 1.31 11.38 -0.44
C GLY A 101 1.97 10.73 -1.65
N ILE A 102 1.96 9.40 -1.77
CA ILE A 102 2.67 8.69 -2.85
C ILE A 102 1.70 8.43 -4.00
N TYR A 103 1.80 9.24 -5.06
CA TYR A 103 0.97 9.13 -6.26
C TYR A 103 1.76 8.80 -7.53
N GLU A 104 2.95 9.37 -7.70
CA GLU A 104 3.68 9.25 -8.97
C GLU A 104 4.49 7.96 -9.08
N ALA A 105 4.94 7.37 -7.97
CA ALA A 105 5.79 6.18 -8.04
C ALA A 105 5.17 5.00 -8.84
N PRO A 106 3.89 4.62 -8.66
CA PRO A 106 3.26 3.62 -9.51
C PRO A 106 3.15 4.06 -10.98
N ARG A 107 2.92 5.35 -11.24
CA ARG A 107 2.69 5.91 -12.58
C ARG A 107 3.97 5.92 -13.40
N GLU A 108 5.09 6.28 -12.79
CA GLU A 108 6.41 6.26 -13.43
C GLU A 108 6.78 4.86 -13.90
N LEU A 109 6.52 3.84 -13.08
CA LEU A 109 6.71 2.44 -13.46
C LEU A 109 5.83 2.05 -14.64
N ILE A 110 4.54 2.39 -14.62
CA ILE A 110 3.62 2.08 -15.73
C ILE A 110 4.09 2.73 -17.03
N ARG A 111 4.53 4.00 -16.99
CA ARG A 111 5.04 4.72 -18.18
C ARG A 111 6.30 4.07 -18.76
N LYS A 112 7.16 3.48 -17.93
CA LYS A 112 8.37 2.76 -18.38
C LYS A 112 8.08 1.42 -19.09
N LEU A 113 6.84 0.92 -19.04
CA LEU A 113 6.43 -0.32 -19.73
C LEU A 113 5.97 -0.12 -21.18
N ASP A 114 6.15 1.09 -21.74
CA ASP A 114 5.58 1.51 -23.05
C ASP A 114 4.04 1.47 -23.12
N ALA A 115 3.37 1.47 -21.96
CA ALA A 115 1.92 1.52 -21.88
C ALA A 115 1.38 2.95 -21.98
N GLU A 116 0.17 3.10 -22.53
CA GLU A 116 -0.59 4.36 -22.46
C GLU A 116 -1.31 4.44 -21.10
N LEU A 117 -0.77 5.23 -20.18
CA LEU A 117 -1.43 5.51 -18.90
C LEU A 117 -2.60 6.47 -19.12
N VAL A 118 -3.81 5.99 -18.87
CA VAL A 118 -5.06 6.75 -18.97
C VAL A 118 -5.66 6.93 -17.58
N GLU A 119 -5.65 8.16 -17.09
CA GLU A 119 -6.24 8.50 -15.79
C GLU A 119 -7.77 8.43 -15.83
N MET A 120 -8.36 7.93 -14.74
CA MET A 120 -9.79 8.05 -14.52
C MET A 120 -10.16 9.51 -14.19
N ARG A 121 -11.42 9.88 -14.45
CA ARG A 121 -11.97 11.19 -14.02
C ARG A 121 -11.76 11.46 -12.52
N ARG A 122 -11.79 10.41 -11.70
CA ARG A 122 -11.54 10.43 -10.26
C ARG A 122 -10.22 9.70 -9.99
N CYS A 123 -9.13 10.43 -9.88
CA CYS A 123 -7.78 9.92 -9.61
C CYS A 123 -7.09 10.76 -8.51
N LYS A 124 -5.93 10.30 -8.07
CA LYS A 124 -5.10 10.90 -7.03
C LYS A 124 -5.89 11.14 -5.74
N SER A 125 -5.83 12.34 -5.16
CA SER A 125 -6.60 12.69 -3.96
C SER A 125 -8.11 12.58 -4.15
N ASN A 126 -8.60 12.74 -5.38
CA ASN A 126 -10.02 12.63 -5.76
C ASN A 126 -10.43 11.20 -6.16
N GLY A 127 -9.56 10.20 -5.97
CA GLY A 127 -9.86 8.80 -6.26
C GLY A 127 -11.02 8.25 -5.44
N LEU A 128 -11.94 7.54 -6.09
CA LEU A 128 -13.06 6.87 -5.42
C LEU A 128 -12.52 5.74 -4.53
N CYS A 129 -13.07 5.56 -3.33
CA CYS A 129 -12.74 4.42 -2.50
C CYS A 129 -13.13 3.11 -3.20
N CYS A 130 -12.29 2.08 -3.11
CA CYS A 130 -12.60 0.75 -3.65
C CYS A 130 -13.64 -0.04 -2.83
N GLY A 131 -14.03 0.45 -1.65
CA GLY A 131 -15.00 -0.21 -0.76
C GLY A 131 -14.35 -1.08 0.32
N ALA A 132 -13.24 -1.77 0.03
CA ALA A 132 -12.69 -2.80 0.93
C ALA A 132 -12.03 -2.29 2.24
N GLY A 133 -11.64 -1.01 2.30
CA GLY A 133 -10.97 -0.44 3.48
C GLY A 133 -11.90 -0.28 4.69
N GLY A 134 -11.36 0.08 5.86
CA GLY A 134 -12.22 0.32 7.03
C GLY A 134 -12.88 -0.96 7.59
N ALA A 135 -12.27 -2.12 7.35
CA ALA A 135 -12.81 -3.46 7.64
C ALA A 135 -14.12 -3.82 6.91
N GLN A 136 -14.55 -3.02 5.93
CA GLN A 136 -15.76 -3.27 5.14
C GLN A 136 -15.70 -4.61 4.38
N MET A 137 -14.52 -5.04 3.95
CA MET A 137 -14.32 -6.35 3.31
C MET A 137 -14.79 -7.54 4.18
N PHE A 138 -14.87 -7.37 5.50
CA PHE A 138 -15.24 -8.42 6.46
C PHE A 138 -16.66 -8.23 7.02
N LYS A 139 -17.41 -7.27 6.49
CA LYS A 139 -18.77 -6.97 6.89
C LYS A 139 -19.71 -7.21 5.71
N GLU A 140 -20.93 -7.63 6.01
CA GLU A 140 -22.01 -7.60 5.02
C GLU A 140 -22.28 -6.15 4.57
N PRO A 141 -22.58 -5.93 3.28
CA PRO A 141 -22.93 -4.61 2.77
C PRO A 141 -24.07 -3.97 3.57
N GLU A 142 -23.95 -2.68 3.85
CA GLU A 142 -25.03 -1.92 4.47
C GLU A 142 -26.15 -1.64 3.46
N ALA A 143 -27.39 -1.46 3.95
CA ALA A 143 -28.53 -1.19 3.08
C ALA A 143 -28.29 0.08 2.23
N GLY A 144 -28.24 -0.10 0.91
CA GLY A 144 -27.93 0.95 -0.04
C GLY A 144 -28.49 0.67 -1.43
N LYS A 145 -28.34 1.65 -2.35
CA LYS A 145 -28.77 1.49 -3.75
C LYS A 145 -27.77 0.70 -4.61
N LYS A 146 -26.60 0.37 -4.06
CA LYS A 146 -25.51 -0.37 -4.67
C LYS A 146 -24.73 -1.10 -3.58
N ASP A 147 -24.33 -2.33 -3.84
CA ASP A 147 -23.28 -2.99 -3.06
C ASP A 147 -21.96 -2.28 -3.36
N ILE A 148 -21.33 -1.70 -2.33
CA ILE A 148 -19.98 -1.13 -2.37
C ILE A 148 -19.23 -1.70 -1.17
#